data_AF-A0A0D1YU87-F1
#
_entry.id   AF-A0A0D1YU87-F1
#
_cell.length_a   1.000
_cell.length_b   1.000
_cell.length_c   1.000
_cell.angle_alpha   90.00
_cell.angle_beta   90.00
_cell.angle_gamma   90.00
#
_symmetry.space_group_name_H-M   'P 1'
#
loop_
_entity.id
_entity.type
_entity.pdbx_description
1 polymer ?
#
loop_
_entity_poly.entity_id
_entity_poly.type
_entity_poly.pdbx_seq_one_letter_code
_entity_poly.pdbx_strand_id
1 'polypeptide(L)'
;MLGIFKKKDSKNTRHDSKSDKGSLRPALIERISDYSHKSPKLVSDRFALPSPSATAMPDVTIPDPPDPRSHPAAYLRSIHAVRQRSQLVLEEAKVNALNHFDVDLSKFKDTAEYVVAIIKRDFEGAYSSIPPHGRWQHFEVGGRPRVTQLLQSWQSSIDNQERTRRLIDLFLVSVLLDAGAGTKWSYKSKESAKSYARSEGLAVASLEMFKAGAFSSDADQPHQVDAAGLKKLTVDTLAKGLQVSESNAMSGLEGRAGLLIRLSTALENADIFGVDGRPGNMIDYLLSHPTTQAASVPIILLPTLWSVLMDGLSTIWPSTRTNIQGTPLGDAWPCRAMPKSPPAQPWENIVPFHKLTQWLCYSLMVPMTKLLNVHFAGADLMTGLPEYRNGGLLVDTGLLTLKEEDRLKGLKTYHQMVGDGHAVEVVPTFVPSDDVIVEWRALTVGFLDDLLAAVNKGLGLEGSGQLTLAQMLEAGTWKGGREIAQVSRPITGGPPIGIISDGTVF
;
A
#
# COMPACT_ATOMS: atom_id res chain seq x y z
N MET A 1 -55.09 3.45 53.45
CA MET A 1 -55.43 2.89 52.12
C MET A 1 -56.41 3.88 51.47
N LEU A 2 -56.03 4.92 50.71
CA LEU A 2 -55.24 4.95 49.46
C LEU A 2 -55.73 3.87 48.47
N GLY A 3 -56.30 4.14 47.30
CA GLY A 3 -56.55 5.39 46.58
C GLY A 3 -57.39 5.12 45.32
N ILE A 4 -58.01 6.18 44.80
CA ILE A 4 -58.97 6.19 43.69
C ILE A 4 -58.22 6.48 42.37
N PHE A 5 -58.55 5.78 41.26
CA PHE A 5 -59.01 6.34 39.96
C PHE A 5 -58.70 5.51 38.69
N LYS A 6 -59.81 5.21 37.98
CA LYS A 6 -60.11 5.26 36.53
C LYS A 6 -59.28 4.50 35.46
N LYS A 7 -60.00 3.55 34.84
CA LYS A 7 -59.90 3.10 33.44
C LYS A 7 -60.07 4.26 32.43
N LYS A 8 -59.32 4.20 31.32
CA LYS A 8 -59.87 4.39 29.96
C LYS A 8 -58.95 3.80 28.90
N ASP A 9 -59.45 2.83 28.13
CA ASP A 9 -58.77 2.23 26.98
C ASP A 9 -59.53 2.51 25.68
N SER A 10 -58.71 2.53 24.61
CA SER A 10 -59.01 2.48 23.17
C SER A 10 -59.52 3.73 22.46
N LYS A 11 -58.71 4.20 21.49
CA LYS A 11 -59.05 4.12 20.06
C LYS A 11 -57.82 4.34 19.15
N ASN A 12 -57.69 3.42 18.21
CA ASN A 12 -56.88 3.38 16.97
C ASN A 12 -56.38 4.71 16.40
N THR A 13 -55.19 4.67 15.77
CA THR A 13 -55.03 5.11 14.36
C THR A 13 -53.70 4.64 13.73
N ARG A 14 -53.87 3.87 12.64
CA ARG A 14 -53.15 3.83 11.35
C ARG A 14 -51.61 3.74 11.30
N HIS A 15 -51.19 2.59 10.76
CA HIS A 15 -49.92 2.35 10.08
C HIS A 15 -49.60 3.43 9.05
N ASP A 16 -48.41 4.01 9.15
CA ASP A 16 -47.68 4.62 8.04
C ASP A 16 -46.29 3.97 7.97
N SER A 17 -46.05 3.26 6.87
CA SER A 17 -44.77 2.64 6.53
C SER A 17 -43.79 3.71 6.08
N LYS A 18 -42.82 4.07 6.93
CA LYS A 18 -41.61 4.78 6.49
C LYS A 18 -40.46 3.81 6.37
N SER A 19 -40.00 3.68 5.13
CA SER A 19 -38.77 3.05 4.69
C SER A 19 -37.59 3.46 5.58
N ASP A 20 -36.98 2.48 6.23
CA ASP A 20 -35.68 2.62 6.90
C ASP A 20 -34.63 3.03 5.86
N LYS A 21 -34.17 4.27 5.94
CA LYS A 21 -32.98 4.73 5.22
C LYS A 21 -31.78 4.19 5.99
N GLY A 22 -31.21 3.09 5.52
CA GLY A 22 -29.94 2.54 5.96
C GLY A 22 -28.78 3.46 5.60
N SER A 23 -28.62 4.56 6.35
CA SER A 23 -27.35 5.25 6.51
C SER A 23 -26.56 4.51 7.59
N LEU A 24 -25.24 4.45 7.46
CA LEU A 24 -24.33 3.97 8.51
C LEU A 24 -24.83 4.47 9.89
N ARG A 25 -25.02 3.55 10.83
CA ARG A 25 -25.57 3.87 12.16
C ARG A 25 -24.75 5.01 12.78
N PRO A 26 -25.36 6.10 13.29
CA PRO A 26 -24.64 7.19 13.95
C PRO A 26 -23.62 6.70 15.00
N ALA A 27 -23.94 5.60 15.68
CA ALA A 27 -23.09 4.93 16.65
C ALA A 27 -21.73 4.43 16.11
N LEU A 28 -21.62 4.09 14.81
CA LEU A 28 -20.35 3.68 14.21
C LEU A 28 -19.45 4.91 13.99
N ILE A 29 -20.03 6.02 13.50
CA ILE A 29 -19.33 7.29 13.28
C ILE A 29 -18.81 7.86 14.61
N GLU A 30 -19.62 7.81 15.67
CA GLU A 30 -19.19 8.24 17.01
C GLU A 30 -18.02 7.40 17.53
N ARG A 31 -18.10 6.06 17.44
CA ARG A 31 -16.98 5.19 17.87
C ARG A 31 -15.69 5.45 17.09
N ILE A 32 -15.77 5.77 15.81
CA ILE A 32 -14.58 6.10 15.00
C ILE A 32 -13.87 7.35 15.54
N SER A 33 -14.62 8.34 16.04
CA SER A 33 -14.02 9.57 16.58
C SER A 33 -13.11 9.29 17.79
N ASP A 34 -13.43 8.27 18.60
CA ASP A 34 -12.67 7.89 19.79
C ASP A 34 -11.33 7.21 19.46
N TYR A 35 -11.23 6.56 18.29
CA TYR A 35 -10.02 5.84 17.84
C TYR A 35 -9.22 6.60 16.77
N SER A 36 -9.67 7.79 16.37
CA SER A 36 -9.06 8.52 15.26
C SER A 36 -7.83 9.33 15.68
N HIS A 37 -6.69 8.99 15.09
CA HIS A 37 -5.58 9.93 15.00
C HIS A 37 -5.84 10.84 13.80
N LYS A 38 -6.10 12.14 14.05
CA LYS A 38 -6.11 13.16 12.98
C LYS A 38 -4.86 12.99 12.12
N SER A 39 -5.03 13.07 10.80
CA SER A 39 -3.88 13.04 9.90
C SER A 39 -2.91 14.12 10.37
N PRO A 40 -1.62 13.83 10.54
CA PRO A 40 -0.67 14.86 10.89
C PRO A 40 -0.84 16.01 9.90
N LYS A 41 -1.04 17.24 10.39
CA LYS A 41 -0.89 18.42 9.52
C LYS A 41 0.54 18.37 9.02
N LEU A 42 0.73 18.21 7.71
CA LEU A 42 2.04 18.18 7.09
C LEU A 42 2.74 19.49 7.44
N VAL A 43 3.95 19.40 8.01
CA VAL A 43 4.67 20.55 8.56
C VAL A 43 5.45 21.31 7.48
N SER A 44 5.30 20.94 6.21
CA SER A 44 6.15 21.47 5.13
C SER A 44 5.33 21.96 3.93
N ASP A 45 4.96 23.23 3.96
CA ASP A 45 4.55 23.98 2.76
C ASP A 45 5.76 24.36 1.89
N ARG A 46 6.99 24.25 2.42
CA ARG A 46 8.23 24.62 1.70
C ARG A 46 8.60 23.65 0.57
N PHE A 47 8.01 22.46 0.57
CA PHE A 47 8.13 21.46 -0.49
C PHE A 47 6.74 20.89 -0.82
N ALA A 48 5.70 21.73 -0.79
CA ALA A 48 4.45 21.38 -1.42
C ALA A 48 4.76 20.86 -2.82
N LEU A 49 4.14 19.74 -3.23
CA LEU A 49 4.18 19.39 -4.64
C LEU A 49 3.75 20.65 -5.39
N PRO A 50 4.40 21.01 -6.50
CA PRO A 50 3.74 21.89 -7.44
C PRO A 50 2.35 21.28 -7.61
N SER A 51 1.30 22.02 -7.23
CA SER A 51 -0.02 21.71 -7.75
C SER A 51 0.23 21.59 -9.25
N PRO A 52 -0.03 20.43 -9.89
CA PRO A 52 0.32 20.23 -11.28
C PRO A 52 -0.19 21.47 -11.97
N SER A 53 0.75 22.29 -12.45
CA SER A 53 0.41 23.55 -13.08
C SER A 53 -0.69 23.21 -14.05
N ALA A 54 -1.79 23.95 -14.05
CA ALA A 54 -2.92 23.74 -14.95
C ALA A 54 -2.52 23.88 -16.45
N THR A 55 -1.22 23.96 -16.75
CA THR A 55 -0.66 23.46 -18.00
C THR A 55 -0.87 21.96 -18.07
N ALA A 56 -1.88 21.55 -18.85
CA ALA A 56 -2.04 20.17 -19.29
C ALA A 56 -0.66 19.58 -19.62
N MET A 57 -0.33 18.46 -18.97
CA MET A 57 0.83 17.65 -19.36
C MET A 57 0.78 17.49 -20.89
N PRO A 58 1.92 17.58 -21.59
CA PRO A 58 1.95 17.23 -23.01
C PRO A 58 1.27 15.87 -23.19
N ASP A 59 0.51 15.71 -24.27
CA ASP A 59 -0.10 14.43 -24.60
C ASP A 59 1.02 13.45 -24.98
N VAL A 60 1.52 12.74 -23.98
CA VAL A 60 2.59 11.76 -24.12
C VAL A 60 1.95 10.39 -24.29
N THR A 61 2.12 9.81 -25.46
CA THR A 61 1.61 8.47 -25.75
C THR A 61 2.26 7.44 -24.82
N ILE A 62 1.41 6.75 -24.06
CA ILE A 62 1.82 5.64 -23.20
C ILE A 62 1.86 4.36 -24.04
N PRO A 63 2.96 3.59 -24.02
CA PRO A 63 3.05 2.36 -24.80
C PRO A 63 2.10 1.30 -24.25
N ASP A 64 1.44 0.57 -25.15
CA ASP A 64 0.66 -0.61 -24.82
C ASP A 64 1.52 -1.68 -24.10
N PRO A 65 0.91 -2.54 -23.26
CA PRO A 65 1.64 -3.65 -22.67
C PRO A 65 2.09 -4.67 -23.73
N PRO A 66 3.11 -5.49 -23.44
CA PRO A 66 3.52 -6.59 -24.32
C PRO A 66 2.35 -7.50 -24.71
N ASP A 67 2.28 -7.98 -25.95
CA ASP A 67 1.22 -8.90 -26.40
C ASP A 67 1.32 -10.22 -25.60
N PRO A 68 0.31 -10.56 -24.77
CA PRO A 68 0.37 -11.74 -23.92
C PRO A 68 0.38 -13.07 -24.69
N ARG A 69 -0.03 -13.09 -25.96
CA ARG A 69 0.00 -14.31 -26.78
C ARG A 69 1.42 -14.70 -27.19
N SER A 70 2.32 -13.72 -27.29
CA SER A 70 3.72 -13.94 -27.66
C SER A 70 4.66 -13.80 -26.45
N HIS A 71 4.37 -12.88 -25.53
CA HIS A 71 5.21 -12.56 -24.37
C HIS A 71 4.42 -12.56 -23.05
N PRO A 72 3.80 -13.68 -22.66
CA PRO A 72 2.90 -13.75 -21.50
C PRO A 72 3.58 -13.34 -20.18
N ALA A 73 4.85 -13.70 -19.99
CA ALA A 73 5.59 -13.32 -18.78
C ALA A 73 5.84 -11.81 -18.71
N ALA A 74 6.20 -11.17 -19.83
CA ALA A 74 6.43 -9.72 -19.90
C ALA A 74 5.11 -8.96 -19.68
N TYR A 75 4.01 -9.44 -20.26
CA TYR A 75 2.68 -8.91 -20.01
C TYR A 75 2.32 -8.96 -18.53
N LEU A 76 2.39 -10.14 -17.90
CA LEU A 76 2.03 -10.30 -16.48
C LEU A 76 2.95 -9.55 -15.53
N ARG A 77 4.17 -9.19 -15.96
CA ARG A 77 5.10 -8.32 -15.20
C ARG A 77 4.83 -6.83 -15.43
N SER A 78 3.99 -6.44 -16.38
CA SER A 78 3.66 -5.03 -16.66
C SER A 78 2.67 -4.46 -15.64
N ILE A 79 2.70 -3.14 -15.44
CA ILE A 79 1.74 -2.45 -14.58
C ILE A 79 0.30 -2.54 -15.12
N HIS A 80 0.14 -2.54 -16.45
CA HIS A 80 -1.16 -2.66 -17.12
C HIS A 80 -1.91 -3.94 -16.72
N ALA A 81 -1.18 -5.07 -16.66
CA ALA A 81 -1.77 -6.36 -16.38
C ALA A 81 -2.41 -6.43 -14.98
N VAL A 82 -1.93 -5.65 -14.00
CA VAL A 82 -2.51 -5.65 -12.65
C VAL A 82 -3.99 -5.28 -12.70
N ARG A 83 -4.32 -4.14 -13.32
CA ARG A 83 -5.70 -3.68 -13.48
C ARG A 83 -6.48 -4.57 -14.45
N GLN A 84 -5.92 -4.85 -15.62
CA GLN A 84 -6.61 -5.62 -16.67
C GLN A 84 -7.04 -7.02 -16.19
N ARG A 85 -6.22 -7.67 -15.36
CA ARG A 85 -6.51 -9.01 -14.86
C ARG A 85 -7.39 -8.99 -13.62
N SER A 86 -7.21 -8.01 -12.74
CA SER A 86 -8.11 -7.83 -11.58
C SER A 86 -9.54 -7.48 -12.01
N GLN A 87 -9.71 -6.77 -13.13
CA GLN A 87 -11.03 -6.46 -13.68
C GLN A 87 -11.84 -7.71 -13.99
N LEU A 88 -11.21 -8.78 -14.49
CA LEU A 88 -11.91 -10.03 -14.79
C LEU A 88 -12.52 -10.65 -13.53
N VAL A 89 -11.79 -10.60 -12.40
CA VAL A 89 -12.32 -11.05 -11.11
C VAL A 89 -13.43 -10.12 -10.61
N LEU A 90 -13.31 -8.80 -10.81
CA LEU A 90 -14.35 -7.85 -10.45
C LEU A 90 -15.64 -8.07 -11.26
N GLU A 91 -15.57 -8.47 -12.52
CA GLU A 91 -16.76 -8.80 -13.31
C GLU A 91 -17.49 -10.05 -12.76
N GLU A 92 -16.74 -11.08 -12.33
CA GLU A 92 -17.33 -12.23 -11.62
C GLU A 92 -17.96 -11.81 -10.27
N ALA A 93 -17.34 -10.84 -9.58
CA ALA A 93 -17.86 -10.25 -8.34
C ALA A 93 -19.23 -9.59 -8.53
N LYS A 94 -19.40 -8.85 -9.64
CA LYS A 94 -20.65 -8.12 -9.94
C LYS A 94 -21.84 -9.05 -10.20
N VAL A 95 -21.58 -10.29 -10.59
CA VAL A 95 -22.61 -11.33 -10.79
C VAL A 95 -22.62 -12.39 -9.67
N ASN A 96 -21.86 -12.15 -8.59
CA ASN A 96 -21.73 -13.03 -7.43
C ASN A 96 -21.30 -14.48 -7.79
N ALA A 97 -20.37 -14.61 -8.75
CA ALA A 97 -19.85 -15.90 -9.25
C ALA A 97 -18.46 -16.25 -8.68
N LEU A 98 -18.03 -15.55 -7.64
CA LEU A 98 -16.76 -15.76 -6.95
C LEU A 98 -16.72 -17.10 -6.20
N ASN A 99 -15.51 -17.60 -5.96
CA ASN A 99 -15.31 -18.88 -5.27
C ASN A 99 -15.35 -18.69 -3.75
N HIS A 100 -14.75 -17.62 -3.22
CA HIS A 100 -14.43 -17.46 -1.80
C HIS A 100 -15.19 -16.34 -1.09
N PHE A 101 -15.71 -15.36 -1.83
CA PHE A 101 -16.45 -14.23 -1.26
C PHE A 101 -17.86 -14.13 -1.79
N ASP A 102 -18.78 -13.74 -0.92
CA ASP A 102 -20.07 -13.16 -1.30
C ASP A 102 -19.92 -11.63 -1.38
N VAL A 103 -20.54 -11.02 -2.38
CA VAL A 103 -20.46 -9.56 -2.63
C VAL A 103 -21.84 -8.94 -2.43
N ASP A 104 -21.94 -8.03 -1.46
CA ASP A 104 -23.15 -7.24 -1.25
C ASP A 104 -22.97 -5.84 -1.84
N LEU A 105 -23.29 -5.68 -3.14
CA LEU A 105 -23.21 -4.38 -3.82
C LEU A 105 -24.13 -3.32 -3.20
N SER A 106 -25.14 -3.69 -2.39
CA SER A 106 -25.94 -2.70 -1.66
C SER A 106 -25.11 -1.94 -0.62
N LYS A 107 -23.98 -2.51 -0.16
CA LYS A 107 -23.01 -1.89 0.75
C LYS A 107 -22.00 -0.99 0.08
N PHE A 108 -21.86 -1.06 -1.24
CA PHE A 108 -20.84 -0.26 -1.96
C PHE A 108 -20.99 1.24 -1.69
N LYS A 109 -22.24 1.72 -1.66
CA LYS A 109 -22.54 3.11 -1.33
C LYS A 109 -22.10 3.48 0.10
N ASP A 110 -22.39 2.62 1.07
CA ASP A 110 -22.00 2.83 2.47
C ASP A 110 -20.47 2.83 2.62
N THR A 111 -19.77 1.93 1.92
CA THR A 111 -18.29 1.90 1.87
C THR A 111 -17.74 3.21 1.29
N ALA A 112 -18.31 3.72 0.20
CA ALA A 112 -17.89 5.00 -0.38
C ALA A 112 -18.16 6.18 0.55
N GLU A 113 -19.35 6.24 1.17
CA GLU A 113 -19.72 7.29 2.15
C GLU A 113 -18.79 7.27 3.37
N TYR A 114 -18.37 6.08 3.83
CA TYR A 114 -17.37 5.93 4.88
C TYR A 114 -16.03 6.59 4.48
N VAL A 115 -15.51 6.27 3.28
CA VAL A 115 -14.25 6.86 2.79
C VAL A 115 -14.37 8.38 2.62
N VAL A 116 -15.49 8.86 2.08
CA VAL A 116 -15.79 10.31 1.96
C VAL A 116 -15.78 10.98 3.34
N ALA A 117 -16.38 10.37 4.35
CA ALA A 117 -16.43 10.93 5.70
C ALA A 117 -15.04 11.08 6.31
N ILE A 118 -14.15 10.08 6.13
CA ILE A 118 -12.75 10.15 6.59
C ILE A 118 -12.02 11.31 5.89
N ILE A 119 -12.13 11.41 4.56
CA ILE A 119 -11.45 12.46 3.79
C ILE A 119 -11.99 13.85 4.17
N LYS A 120 -13.31 14.03 4.28
CA LYS A 120 -13.92 15.31 4.70
C LYS A 120 -13.44 15.74 6.08
N ARG A 121 -13.44 14.83 7.05
CA ARG A 121 -13.01 15.11 8.42
C ARG A 121 -11.62 15.75 8.46
N ASP A 122 -10.69 15.28 7.63
CA ASP A 122 -9.28 15.67 7.69
C ASP A 122 -8.91 16.76 6.67
N PHE A 123 -9.64 16.88 5.55
CA PHE A 123 -9.23 17.71 4.40
C PHE A 123 -10.36 18.55 3.77
N GLU A 124 -11.55 18.65 4.38
CA GLU A 124 -12.61 19.53 3.85
C GLU A 124 -12.10 20.97 3.68
N GLY A 125 -12.32 21.53 2.49
CA GLY A 125 -11.80 22.84 2.08
C GLY A 125 -10.34 22.87 1.60
N ALA A 126 -9.61 21.76 1.66
CA ALA A 126 -8.19 21.69 1.29
C ALA A 126 -7.77 20.38 0.61
N TYR A 127 -8.64 19.77 -0.21
CA TYR A 127 -8.37 18.48 -0.86
C TYR A 127 -7.09 18.45 -1.72
N SER A 128 -6.72 19.58 -2.34
CA SER A 128 -5.47 19.70 -3.12
C SER A 128 -4.20 19.56 -2.27
N SER A 129 -4.30 19.69 -0.94
CA SER A 129 -3.19 19.49 -0.01
C SER A 129 -2.95 18.03 0.37
N ILE A 130 -3.86 17.12 -0.03
CA ILE A 130 -3.68 15.68 0.20
C ILE A 130 -2.46 15.23 -0.61
N PRO A 131 -1.40 14.71 0.03
CA PRO A 131 -0.26 14.20 -0.70
C PRO A 131 -0.61 12.86 -1.36
N PRO A 132 0.11 12.45 -2.41
CA PRO A 132 0.01 11.10 -2.92
C PRO A 132 0.48 10.10 -1.85
N HIS A 133 -0.17 8.94 -1.79
CA HIS A 133 0.25 7.84 -0.92
C HIS A 133 1.69 7.42 -1.23
N GLY A 134 2.52 7.34 -0.20
CA GLY A 134 3.93 7.02 -0.34
C GLY A 134 4.68 6.90 0.99
N ARG A 135 5.94 6.46 0.92
CA ARG A 135 6.80 6.34 2.11
C ARG A 135 7.11 7.68 2.78
N TRP A 136 7.03 8.79 2.05
CA TRP A 136 7.34 10.13 2.57
C TRP A 136 6.51 10.45 3.82
N GLN A 137 5.19 10.24 3.76
CA GLN A 137 4.25 10.56 4.84
C GLN A 137 4.54 9.71 6.09
N HIS A 138 5.02 8.49 5.91
CA HIS A 138 5.39 7.59 7.00
C HIS A 138 6.60 8.10 7.79
N PHE A 139 7.60 8.69 7.12
CA PHE A 139 8.72 9.34 7.83
C PHE A 139 8.25 10.54 8.65
N GLU A 140 7.14 11.17 8.24
CA GLU A 140 6.59 12.36 8.90
C GLU A 140 5.59 12.05 10.04
N VAL A 141 5.47 10.77 10.42
CA VAL A 141 4.60 10.32 11.50
C VAL A 141 4.84 11.10 12.81
N GLY A 142 3.73 11.46 13.46
CA GLY A 142 3.75 12.27 14.68
C GLY A 142 3.98 13.76 14.43
N GLY A 143 3.77 14.24 13.19
CA GLY A 143 3.84 15.65 12.82
C GLY A 143 5.27 16.18 12.82
N ARG A 144 6.25 15.37 12.45
CA ARG A 144 7.66 15.78 12.39
C ARG A 144 8.16 15.74 10.94
N PRO A 145 8.67 16.84 10.37
CA PRO A 145 9.08 16.87 8.97
C PRO A 145 10.47 16.23 8.77
N ARG A 146 10.63 14.94 9.10
CA ARG A 146 11.94 14.27 9.19
C ARG A 146 12.70 14.24 7.87
N VAL A 147 12.01 14.11 6.74
CA VAL A 147 12.65 14.18 5.42
C VAL A 147 13.18 15.59 5.14
N THR A 148 12.41 16.62 5.49
CA THR A 148 12.86 18.02 5.39
C THR A 148 14.07 18.28 6.28
N GLN A 149 14.06 17.78 7.52
CA GLN A 149 15.20 17.89 8.43
C GLN A 149 16.44 17.16 7.91
N LEU A 150 16.26 15.99 7.28
CA LEU A 150 17.36 15.27 6.64
C LEU A 150 17.94 16.08 5.47
N LEU A 151 17.10 16.62 4.59
CA LEU A 151 17.52 17.49 3.48
C LEU A 151 18.29 18.72 3.97
N GLN A 152 17.84 19.34 5.07
CA GLN A 152 18.49 20.50 5.69
C GLN A 152 19.82 20.17 6.36
N SER A 153 20.05 18.90 6.73
CA SER A 153 21.31 18.46 7.34
C SER A 153 22.46 18.31 6.34
N TRP A 154 22.15 18.28 5.05
CA TRP A 154 23.13 18.16 3.98
C TRP A 154 23.67 19.53 3.57
N GLN A 155 24.96 19.57 3.22
CA GLN A 155 25.63 20.80 2.80
C GLN A 155 24.93 21.42 1.57
N SER A 156 24.99 22.75 1.45
CA SER A 156 24.42 23.47 0.32
C SER A 156 25.12 23.17 -1.01
N SER A 157 26.36 22.68 -0.96
CA SER A 157 27.13 22.21 -2.13
C SER A 157 26.59 20.92 -2.75
N ILE A 158 25.79 20.13 -2.01
CA ILE A 158 25.15 18.93 -2.54
C ILE A 158 23.93 19.36 -3.35
N ASP A 159 23.97 19.12 -4.66
CA ASP A 159 22.91 19.48 -5.60
C ASP A 159 21.62 18.67 -5.40
N ASN A 160 20.53 19.10 -6.03
CA ASN A 160 19.25 18.40 -5.91
C ASN A 160 19.27 16.98 -6.48
N GLN A 161 20.13 16.68 -7.45
CA GLN A 161 20.22 15.34 -8.04
C GLN A 161 20.75 14.35 -7.02
N GLU A 162 21.88 14.64 -6.38
CA GLU A 162 22.44 13.80 -5.31
C GLU A 162 21.53 13.75 -4.08
N ARG A 163 20.87 14.86 -3.71
CA ARG A 163 19.84 14.84 -2.65
C ARG A 163 18.71 13.88 -2.98
N THR A 164 18.29 13.84 -4.24
CA THR A 164 17.26 12.91 -4.70
C THR A 164 17.79 11.47 -4.68
N ARG A 165 19.02 11.21 -5.13
CA ARG A 165 19.65 9.88 -5.04
C ARG A 165 19.63 9.34 -3.61
N ARG A 166 20.05 10.16 -2.63
CA ARG A 166 20.04 9.79 -1.20
C ARG A 166 18.65 9.53 -0.64
N LEU A 167 17.63 10.25 -1.11
CA LEU A 167 16.24 9.96 -0.72
C LEU A 167 15.74 8.67 -1.36
N ILE A 168 16.07 8.41 -2.63
CA ILE A 168 15.73 7.14 -3.30
C ILE A 168 16.40 5.95 -2.58
N ASP A 169 17.67 6.08 -2.19
CA ASP A 169 18.39 5.10 -1.36
C ASP A 169 17.59 4.77 -0.10
N LEU A 170 17.28 5.79 0.71
CA LEU A 170 16.51 5.65 1.95
C LEU A 170 15.13 5.04 1.69
N PHE A 171 14.39 5.55 0.70
CA PHE A 171 13.01 5.16 0.44
C PHE A 171 12.94 3.70 -0.02
N LEU A 172 13.87 3.27 -0.88
CA LEU A 172 13.90 1.90 -1.38
C LEU A 172 14.10 0.91 -0.23
N VAL A 173 15.16 1.06 0.58
CA VAL A 173 15.39 0.12 1.70
C VAL A 173 14.29 0.19 2.74
N SER A 174 13.75 1.38 2.99
CA SER A 174 12.65 1.56 3.93
C SER A 174 11.40 0.83 3.47
N VAL A 175 11.03 0.92 2.18
CA VAL A 175 9.88 0.22 1.61
C VAL A 175 10.09 -1.30 1.63
N LEU A 176 11.28 -1.80 1.28
CA LEU A 176 11.56 -3.23 1.35
C LEU A 176 11.47 -3.80 2.78
N LEU A 177 11.70 -2.96 3.80
CA LEU A 177 11.49 -3.33 5.19
C LEU A 177 10.01 -3.30 5.63
N ASP A 178 9.07 -2.89 4.77
CA ASP A 178 7.66 -2.64 5.11
C ASP A 178 6.69 -3.82 4.91
N ALA A 179 7.09 -5.06 5.21
CA ALA A 179 6.26 -6.26 4.99
C ALA A 179 5.34 -6.61 6.17
N GLY A 180 4.88 -5.60 6.91
CA GLY A 180 4.13 -5.77 8.15
C GLY A 180 4.99 -6.23 9.34
N ALA A 181 4.99 -5.43 10.42
CA ALA A 181 5.76 -5.73 11.64
C ALA A 181 4.99 -6.60 12.66
N GLY A 182 3.84 -7.17 12.29
CA GLY A 182 2.91 -7.80 13.24
C GLY A 182 2.25 -6.78 14.18
N THR A 183 1.53 -7.27 15.19
CA THR A 183 0.80 -6.46 16.19
C THR A 183 1.63 -6.15 17.43
N LYS A 184 2.70 -6.91 17.69
CA LYS A 184 3.48 -6.85 18.94
C LYS A 184 4.65 -5.85 18.87
N TRP A 185 5.29 -5.75 17.72
CA TRP A 185 6.49 -4.92 17.58
C TRP A 185 6.16 -3.43 17.58
N SER A 186 7.00 -2.65 18.27
CA SER A 186 7.02 -1.19 18.17
C SER A 186 8.46 -0.65 18.17
N TYR A 187 8.65 0.53 17.60
CA TYR A 187 9.92 1.25 17.56
C TYR A 187 9.88 2.48 18.44
N LYS A 188 10.80 2.59 19.41
CA LYS A 188 10.97 3.80 20.21
C LYS A 188 11.99 4.73 19.54
N SER A 189 11.53 5.84 18.98
CA SER A 189 12.41 6.79 18.28
C SER A 189 13.46 7.37 19.22
N LYS A 190 14.73 7.38 18.79
CA LYS A 190 15.82 8.01 19.56
C LYS A 190 15.67 9.53 19.64
N GLU A 191 15.09 10.12 18.60
CA GLU A 191 14.89 11.58 18.50
C GLU A 191 13.83 12.10 19.48
N SER A 192 12.72 11.38 19.67
CA SER A 192 11.57 11.88 20.42
C SER A 192 11.13 11.01 21.60
N ALA A 193 11.77 9.86 21.82
CA ALA A 193 11.39 8.83 22.80
C ALA A 193 9.95 8.29 22.65
N LYS A 194 9.22 8.67 21.58
CA LYS A 194 7.88 8.19 21.26
C LYS A 194 7.96 6.82 20.58
N SER A 195 7.00 5.96 20.89
CA SER A 195 6.85 4.66 20.24
C SER A 195 5.93 4.75 19.03
N TYR A 196 6.34 4.11 17.94
CA TYR A 196 5.59 3.99 16.70
C TYR A 196 5.54 2.51 16.30
N ALA A 197 4.42 2.01 15.81
CA ALA A 197 4.28 0.61 15.40
C ALA A 197 4.03 0.51 13.90
N ARG A 198 3.97 -0.73 13.38
CA ARG A 198 3.62 -1.02 11.97
C ARG A 198 4.53 -0.27 10.98
N SER A 199 3.99 0.11 9.82
CA SER A 199 4.70 0.77 8.73
C SER A 199 5.35 2.09 9.14
N GLU A 200 4.70 2.86 10.01
CA GLU A 200 5.23 4.13 10.51
C GLU A 200 6.44 3.92 11.43
N GLY A 201 6.38 2.91 12.32
CA GLY A 201 7.53 2.53 13.13
C GLY A 201 8.71 2.06 12.28
N LEU A 202 8.45 1.27 11.24
CA LEU A 202 9.48 0.82 10.29
C LEU A 202 10.11 1.98 9.51
N ALA A 203 9.32 3.00 9.14
CA ALA A 203 9.84 4.20 8.50
C ALA A 203 10.80 4.97 9.43
N VAL A 204 10.42 5.20 10.69
CA VAL A 204 11.31 5.88 11.65
C VAL A 204 12.57 5.05 11.92
N ALA A 205 12.43 3.73 12.11
CA ALA A 205 13.57 2.85 12.36
C ALA A 205 14.57 2.84 11.19
N SER A 206 14.08 2.64 9.97
CA SER A 206 14.92 2.62 8.76
C SER A 206 15.59 3.98 8.48
N LEU A 207 14.92 5.10 8.76
CA LEU A 207 15.54 6.42 8.71
C LEU A 207 16.67 6.58 9.73
N GLU A 208 16.46 6.16 10.98
CA GLU A 208 17.49 6.25 12.02
C GLU A 208 18.68 5.32 11.73
N MET A 209 18.43 4.14 11.14
CA MET A 209 19.48 3.25 10.64
C MET A 209 20.26 3.87 9.46
N PHE A 210 19.57 4.46 8.50
CA PHE A 210 20.18 5.16 7.37
C PHE A 210 21.07 6.31 7.83
N LYS A 211 20.58 7.15 8.76
CA LYS A 211 21.37 8.24 9.35
C LYS A 211 22.62 7.76 10.09
N ALA A 212 22.60 6.52 10.59
CA ALA A 212 23.73 5.90 11.26
C ALA A 212 24.69 5.17 10.30
N GLY A 213 24.47 5.23 8.97
CA GLY A 213 25.33 4.57 7.99
C GLY A 213 25.12 3.06 7.89
N ALA A 214 24.03 2.51 8.44
CA ALA A 214 23.83 1.06 8.52
C ALA A 214 23.77 0.36 7.14
N PHE A 215 23.54 1.11 6.07
CA PHE A 215 23.39 0.60 4.70
C PHE A 215 24.51 1.07 3.75
N SER A 216 25.47 1.86 4.26
CA SER A 216 26.58 2.40 3.47
C SER A 216 27.85 1.59 3.68
N SER A 217 28.65 1.44 2.63
CA SER A 217 30.00 0.88 2.74
C SER A 217 31.07 1.92 3.11
N ASP A 218 30.75 3.21 2.97
CA ASP A 218 31.65 4.34 3.20
C ASP A 218 31.27 5.10 4.48
N ALA A 219 32.19 5.14 5.44
CA ALA A 219 31.99 5.81 6.72
C ALA A 219 31.92 7.34 6.60
N ASP A 220 32.53 7.91 5.56
CA ASP A 220 32.48 9.35 5.27
C ASP A 220 31.21 9.76 4.51
N GLN A 221 30.48 8.78 3.95
CA GLN A 221 29.17 8.94 3.31
C GLN A 221 28.09 8.08 4.01
N PRO A 222 27.68 8.40 5.25
CA PRO A 222 26.70 7.58 5.97
C PRO A 222 25.29 7.67 5.38
N HIS A 223 24.98 8.74 4.64
CA HIS A 223 23.65 8.99 4.07
C HIS A 223 23.51 8.44 2.65
N GLN A 224 23.86 7.18 2.44
CA GLN A 224 23.65 6.45 1.19
C GLN A 224 23.32 4.98 1.47
N VAL A 225 22.84 4.29 0.43
CA VAL A 225 22.71 2.84 0.39
C VAL A 225 23.49 2.35 -0.81
N ASP A 226 24.39 1.40 -0.63
CA ASP A 226 25.17 0.81 -1.72
C ASP A 226 25.24 -0.71 -1.60
N ALA A 227 25.55 -1.38 -2.72
CA ALA A 227 25.65 -2.84 -2.80
C ALA A 227 26.62 -3.41 -1.75
N ALA A 228 27.79 -2.78 -1.59
CA ALA A 228 28.82 -3.26 -0.67
C ALA A 228 28.40 -3.15 0.81
N GLY A 229 27.64 -2.12 1.18
CA GLY A 229 27.09 -1.89 2.51
C GLY A 229 26.00 -2.90 2.83
N LEU A 230 25.06 -3.09 1.90
CA LEU A 230 23.99 -4.07 2.04
C LEU A 230 24.51 -5.51 2.15
N LYS A 231 25.59 -5.86 1.43
CA LYS A 231 26.21 -7.19 1.49
C LYS A 231 26.80 -7.53 2.86
N LYS A 232 27.14 -6.51 3.66
CA LYS A 232 27.66 -6.66 5.04
C LYS A 232 26.55 -6.71 6.10
N LEU A 233 25.29 -6.50 5.73
CA LEU A 233 24.17 -6.58 6.68
C LEU A 233 24.06 -7.99 7.26
N THR A 234 23.70 -8.04 8.54
CA THR A 234 23.39 -9.28 9.25
C THR A 234 22.02 -9.16 9.91
N VAL A 235 21.43 -10.31 10.26
CA VAL A 235 20.21 -10.36 11.06
C VAL A 235 20.37 -9.56 12.35
N ASP A 236 21.51 -9.67 13.03
CA ASP A 236 21.79 -8.95 14.29
C ASP A 236 21.86 -7.43 14.11
N THR A 237 22.48 -6.95 13.03
CA THR A 237 22.52 -5.51 12.72
C THR A 237 21.11 -4.97 12.50
N LEU A 238 20.28 -5.72 11.76
CA LEU A 238 18.90 -5.34 11.52
C LEU A 238 18.06 -5.44 12.81
N ALA A 239 18.25 -6.49 13.63
CA ALA A 239 17.59 -6.67 14.91
C ALA A 239 17.84 -5.47 15.84
N LYS A 240 19.11 -5.07 15.99
CA LYS A 240 19.50 -3.90 16.79
C LYS A 240 18.89 -2.61 16.25
N GLY A 241 18.96 -2.41 14.93
CA GLY A 241 18.40 -1.23 14.27
C GLY A 241 16.87 -1.11 14.40
N LEU A 242 16.18 -2.25 14.36
CA LEU A 242 14.72 -2.36 14.52
C LEU A 242 14.29 -2.56 15.98
N GLN A 243 15.21 -2.60 16.94
CA GLN A 243 14.94 -2.86 18.36
C GLN A 243 14.22 -4.19 18.62
N VAL A 244 14.48 -5.23 17.82
CA VAL A 244 13.88 -6.55 17.99
C VAL A 244 14.54 -7.27 19.17
N SER A 245 13.70 -7.78 20.06
CA SER A 245 14.08 -8.58 21.23
C SER A 245 12.96 -9.57 21.56
N GLU A 246 13.15 -10.43 22.55
CA GLU A 246 12.09 -11.31 23.05
C GLU A 246 10.85 -10.53 23.54
N SER A 247 11.07 -9.37 24.18
CA SER A 247 10.00 -8.49 24.67
C SER A 247 9.43 -7.54 23.60
N ASN A 248 10.06 -7.45 22.43
CA ASN A 248 9.65 -6.62 21.30
C ASN A 248 9.78 -7.42 19.98
N ALA A 249 9.12 -8.57 19.94
CA ALA A 249 9.26 -9.54 18.86
C ALA A 249 8.65 -9.03 17.54
N MET A 250 9.37 -9.23 16.43
CA MET A 250 8.94 -8.94 15.07
C MET A 250 8.92 -10.23 14.23
N SER A 251 7.88 -10.41 13.43
CA SER A 251 7.83 -11.48 12.43
C SER A 251 8.68 -11.15 11.19
N GLY A 252 9.36 -12.16 10.64
CA GLY A 252 10.04 -12.07 9.35
C GLY A 252 11.36 -11.28 9.35
N LEU A 253 12.05 -11.19 10.49
CA LEU A 253 13.32 -10.46 10.60
C LEU A 253 14.39 -11.05 9.66
N GLU A 254 14.51 -12.38 9.61
CA GLU A 254 15.44 -13.10 8.75
C GLU A 254 15.10 -12.90 7.27
N GLY A 255 13.80 -12.93 6.94
CA GLY A 255 13.29 -12.64 5.60
C GLY A 255 13.67 -11.23 5.14
N ARG A 256 13.56 -10.23 6.02
CA ARG A 256 13.96 -8.84 5.76
C ARG A 256 15.47 -8.69 5.54
N ALA A 257 16.28 -9.28 6.42
CA ALA A 257 17.73 -9.25 6.29
C ALA A 257 18.16 -9.90 4.97
N GLY A 258 17.64 -11.10 4.68
CA GLY A 258 17.91 -11.81 3.43
C GLY A 258 17.47 -11.04 2.19
N LEU A 259 16.34 -10.31 2.26
CA LEU A 259 15.87 -9.44 1.18
C LEU A 259 16.85 -8.30 0.89
N LEU A 260 17.31 -7.59 1.91
CA LEU A 260 18.29 -6.51 1.75
C LEU A 260 19.67 -7.03 1.31
N ILE A 261 20.07 -8.22 1.75
CA ILE A 261 21.30 -8.85 1.27
C ILE A 261 21.17 -9.21 -0.21
N ARG A 262 20.05 -9.79 -0.66
CA ARG A 262 19.84 -10.05 -2.10
C ARG A 262 19.73 -8.77 -2.93
N LEU A 263 19.24 -7.68 -2.35
CA LEU A 263 19.27 -6.37 -2.98
C LEU A 263 20.70 -5.96 -3.35
N SER A 264 21.72 -6.30 -2.54
CA SER A 264 23.12 -5.99 -2.91
C SER A 264 23.50 -6.54 -4.29
N THR A 265 23.07 -7.77 -4.62
CA THR A 265 23.33 -8.39 -5.93
C THR A 265 22.50 -7.75 -7.04
N ALA A 266 21.25 -7.39 -6.78
CA ALA A 266 20.42 -6.69 -7.76
C ALA A 266 21.05 -5.33 -8.18
N LEU A 267 21.67 -4.65 -7.22
CA LEU A 267 22.33 -3.36 -7.43
C LEU A 267 23.66 -3.45 -8.21
N GLU A 268 24.17 -4.65 -8.51
CA GLU A 268 25.37 -4.83 -9.34
C GLU A 268 25.10 -4.53 -10.83
N ASN A 269 23.84 -4.34 -11.25
CA ASN A 269 23.50 -3.85 -12.58
C ASN A 269 23.92 -2.37 -12.72
N ALA A 270 25.15 -2.15 -13.22
CA ALA A 270 25.76 -0.84 -13.34
C ALA A 270 25.05 0.10 -14.34
N ASP A 271 24.31 -0.44 -15.31
CA ASP A 271 23.55 0.39 -16.26
C ASP A 271 22.43 1.15 -15.54
N ILE A 272 21.76 0.49 -14.57
CA ILE A 272 20.66 1.08 -13.81
C ILE A 272 21.17 1.77 -12.54
N PHE A 273 22.05 1.11 -11.79
CA PHE A 273 22.42 1.51 -10.42
C PHE A 273 23.83 2.09 -10.30
N GLY A 274 24.52 2.32 -11.42
CA GLY A 274 25.88 2.85 -11.44
C GLY A 274 26.92 1.86 -10.92
N VAL A 275 28.20 2.20 -11.08
CA VAL A 275 29.34 1.34 -10.72
C VAL A 275 29.49 1.11 -9.21
N ASP A 276 28.97 2.02 -8.42
CA ASP A 276 28.87 1.99 -6.96
C ASP A 276 27.63 1.21 -6.47
N GLY A 277 26.72 0.82 -7.37
CA GLY A 277 25.57 0.00 -7.07
C GLY A 277 24.63 0.64 -6.05
N ARG A 278 24.21 1.89 -6.30
CA ARG A 278 23.26 2.62 -5.45
C ARG A 278 21.87 2.63 -6.06
N PRO A 279 20.79 2.41 -5.27
CA PRO A 279 19.43 2.63 -5.74
C PRO A 279 19.23 3.99 -6.42
N GLY A 280 19.76 5.06 -5.83
CA GLY A 280 19.57 6.43 -6.26
C GLY A 280 20.07 6.72 -7.68
N ASN A 281 21.06 5.97 -8.16
CA ASN A 281 21.61 6.14 -9.51
C ASN A 281 20.61 5.77 -10.62
N MET A 282 19.50 5.08 -10.28
CA MET A 282 18.42 4.85 -11.24
C MET A 282 17.87 6.15 -11.83
N ILE A 283 18.00 7.28 -11.12
CA ILE A 283 17.62 8.60 -11.63
C ILE A 283 18.40 8.92 -12.90
N ASP A 284 19.70 8.63 -12.93
CA ASP A 284 20.57 8.95 -14.06
C ASP A 284 20.20 8.11 -15.28
N TYR A 285 19.92 6.81 -15.05
CA TYR A 285 19.37 5.93 -16.07
C TYR A 285 18.03 6.45 -16.61
N LEU A 286 17.09 6.81 -15.72
CA LEU A 286 15.77 7.27 -16.13
C LEU A 286 15.83 8.59 -16.90
N LEU A 287 16.64 9.56 -16.46
CA LEU A 287 16.76 10.86 -17.12
C LEU A 287 17.43 10.76 -18.50
N SER A 288 18.35 9.80 -18.68
CA SER A 288 19.02 9.55 -19.96
C SER A 288 18.28 8.55 -20.87
N HIS A 289 17.22 7.90 -20.37
CA HIS A 289 16.52 6.87 -21.09
C HIS A 289 15.85 7.43 -22.38
N PRO A 290 15.90 6.71 -23.52
CA PRO A 290 15.35 7.21 -24.80
C PRO A 290 13.84 7.53 -24.80
N THR A 291 13.08 6.98 -23.84
CA THR A 291 11.64 7.27 -23.69
C THR A 291 11.36 8.52 -22.87
N THR A 292 12.37 9.08 -22.19
CA THR A 292 12.24 10.28 -21.39
C THR A 292 12.24 11.50 -22.30
N GLN A 293 11.19 12.31 -22.20
CA GLN A 293 11.09 13.53 -22.99
C GLN A 293 11.78 14.67 -22.25
N ALA A 294 12.84 15.20 -22.86
CA ALA A 294 13.50 16.43 -22.42
C ALA A 294 12.68 17.64 -22.88
N ALA A 295 11.64 18.00 -22.11
CA ALA A 295 10.91 19.25 -22.27
C ALA A 295 11.49 20.33 -21.32
N SER A 296 10.72 21.37 -20.98
CA SER A 296 11.07 22.32 -19.92
C SER A 296 11.19 21.66 -18.54
N VAL A 297 10.56 20.50 -18.37
CA VAL A 297 10.68 19.59 -17.23
C VAL A 297 10.89 18.17 -17.77
N PRO A 298 11.67 17.31 -17.09
CA PRO A 298 11.83 15.93 -17.52
C PRO A 298 10.52 15.17 -17.34
N ILE A 299 10.02 14.57 -18.43
CA ILE A 299 8.83 13.72 -18.42
C ILE A 299 9.27 12.26 -18.59
N ILE A 300 9.17 11.48 -17.53
CA ILE A 300 9.48 10.05 -17.51
C ILE A 300 8.19 9.27 -17.69
N LEU A 301 8.18 8.23 -18.54
CA LEU A 301 7.04 7.33 -18.63
C LEU A 301 6.99 6.43 -17.39
N LEU A 302 5.83 6.30 -16.76
CA LEU A 302 5.65 5.37 -15.65
C LEU A 302 6.06 3.93 -16.03
N PRO A 303 5.70 3.39 -17.22
CA PRO A 303 6.20 2.09 -17.66
C PRO A 303 7.74 1.94 -17.66
N THR A 304 8.49 3.03 -17.91
CA THR A 304 9.96 2.99 -17.86
C THR A 304 10.47 2.84 -16.43
N LEU A 305 9.94 3.64 -15.48
CA LEU A 305 10.24 3.45 -14.05
C LEU A 305 9.81 2.06 -13.58
N TRP A 306 8.65 1.59 -14.01
CA TRP A 306 8.13 0.27 -13.68
C TRP A 306 9.08 -0.85 -14.13
N SER A 307 9.58 -0.80 -15.37
CA SER A 307 10.57 -1.77 -15.88
C SER A 307 11.86 -1.74 -15.08
N VAL A 308 12.38 -0.55 -14.73
CA VAL A 308 13.56 -0.43 -13.85
C VAL A 308 13.35 -1.18 -12.54
N LEU A 309 12.18 -1.03 -11.91
CA LEU A 309 11.89 -1.70 -10.65
C LEU A 309 11.62 -3.20 -10.80
N MET A 310 10.85 -3.61 -11.81
CA MET A 310 10.52 -5.02 -12.02
C MET A 310 11.71 -5.85 -12.48
N ASP A 311 12.53 -5.32 -13.39
CA ASP A 311 13.64 -6.04 -13.99
C ASP A 311 14.91 -5.84 -13.16
N GLY A 312 15.22 -4.61 -12.79
CA GLY A 312 16.39 -4.26 -11.99
C GLY A 312 16.38 -4.86 -10.59
N LEU A 313 15.21 -5.07 -9.98
CA LEU A 313 15.08 -5.70 -8.66
C LEU A 313 14.58 -7.15 -8.71
N SER A 314 14.52 -7.76 -9.89
CA SER A 314 13.91 -9.10 -10.07
C SER A 314 14.54 -10.19 -9.17
N THR A 315 15.84 -10.10 -8.90
CA THR A 315 16.62 -11.11 -8.15
C THR A 315 16.42 -11.06 -6.63
N ILE A 316 15.77 -10.01 -6.09
CA ILE A 316 15.53 -9.90 -4.65
C ILE A 316 14.41 -10.84 -4.17
N TRP A 317 13.53 -11.23 -5.10
CA TRP A 317 12.36 -12.05 -4.81
C TRP A 317 12.70 -13.54 -4.74
N PRO A 318 12.04 -14.31 -3.88
CA PRO A 318 12.20 -15.77 -3.86
C PRO A 318 11.88 -16.39 -5.23
N SER A 319 12.75 -17.29 -5.70
CA SER A 319 12.59 -18.01 -6.97
C SER A 319 11.42 -19.01 -6.96
N THR A 320 10.85 -19.28 -5.79
CA THR A 320 9.71 -20.19 -5.58
C THR A 320 8.36 -19.61 -6.04
N ARG A 321 8.31 -18.34 -6.44
CA ARG A 321 7.09 -17.71 -6.93
C ARG A 321 6.68 -18.22 -8.31
N THR A 322 5.43 -17.96 -8.68
CA THR A 322 4.87 -18.30 -9.99
C THR A 322 5.81 -17.88 -11.13
N ASN A 323 6.03 -18.78 -12.08
CA ASN A 323 6.87 -18.54 -13.24
C ASN A 323 6.16 -19.00 -14.52
N ILE A 324 6.56 -18.41 -15.64
CA ILE A 324 6.19 -18.87 -16.98
C ILE A 324 7.49 -19.16 -17.72
N GLN A 325 7.64 -20.40 -18.19
CA GLN A 325 8.82 -20.83 -18.96
C GLN A 325 10.15 -20.48 -18.26
N GLY A 326 10.19 -20.61 -16.93
CA GLY A 326 11.38 -20.30 -16.13
C GLY A 326 11.58 -18.81 -15.80
N THR A 327 10.76 -17.90 -16.33
CA THR A 327 10.77 -16.48 -15.93
C THR A 327 9.90 -16.27 -14.69
N PRO A 328 10.47 -15.88 -13.53
CA PRO A 328 9.70 -15.56 -12.35
C PRO A 328 8.83 -14.33 -12.58
N LEU A 329 7.57 -14.39 -12.18
CA LEU A 329 6.65 -13.27 -12.35
C LEU A 329 6.70 -12.30 -11.17
N GLY A 330 7.13 -12.75 -9.99
CA GLY A 330 7.05 -11.97 -8.76
C GLY A 330 5.72 -12.21 -8.06
N ASP A 331 5.05 -11.15 -7.61
CA ASP A 331 3.78 -11.25 -6.88
C ASP A 331 2.60 -11.37 -7.86
N ALA A 332 2.49 -12.56 -8.45
CA ALA A 332 1.44 -12.95 -9.39
C ALA A 332 1.06 -14.40 -9.13
N TRP A 333 -0.23 -14.69 -9.06
CA TRP A 333 -0.72 -15.98 -8.57
C TRP A 333 -1.87 -16.52 -9.43
N PRO A 334 -1.99 -17.85 -9.60
CA PRO A 334 -3.19 -18.44 -10.16
C PRO A 334 -4.41 -18.08 -9.32
N CYS A 335 -5.55 -17.82 -9.97
CA CYS A 335 -6.81 -17.49 -9.31
C CYS A 335 -7.96 -18.30 -9.92
N ARG A 336 -8.76 -19.00 -9.10
CA ARG A 336 -9.89 -19.80 -9.61
C ARG A 336 -11.08 -18.94 -10.05
N ALA A 337 -11.13 -17.64 -9.78
CA ALA A 337 -12.14 -16.76 -10.37
C ALA A 337 -11.85 -16.46 -11.85
N MET A 338 -10.62 -16.71 -12.31
CA MET A 338 -10.23 -16.42 -13.68
C MET A 338 -10.81 -17.45 -14.67
N PRO A 339 -10.91 -17.10 -15.97
CA PRO A 339 -11.46 -17.98 -16.99
C PRO A 339 -10.82 -19.39 -16.95
N LYS A 340 -11.66 -20.41 -16.76
CA LYS A 340 -11.26 -21.83 -16.64
C LYS A 340 -11.33 -22.60 -17.95
N SER A 341 -12.05 -22.09 -18.94
CA SER A 341 -12.63 -22.89 -20.03
C SER A 341 -11.79 -22.91 -21.31
N PRO A 342 -11.72 -24.03 -22.07
CA PRO A 342 -10.48 -24.40 -22.73
C PRO A 342 -10.32 -24.02 -24.21
N PRO A 343 -9.05 -23.94 -24.64
CA PRO A 343 -7.88 -23.94 -23.78
C PRO A 343 -7.51 -22.50 -23.42
N ALA A 344 -8.00 -22.04 -22.25
CA ALA A 344 -7.38 -20.92 -21.56
C ALA A 344 -5.89 -21.26 -21.39
N GLN A 345 -5.03 -20.41 -21.93
CA GLN A 345 -3.58 -20.57 -21.87
C GLN A 345 -3.12 -20.50 -20.40
N PRO A 346 -2.00 -21.14 -20.03
CA PRO A 346 -1.53 -21.17 -18.64
C PRO A 346 -1.35 -19.80 -17.96
N TRP A 347 -1.17 -18.72 -18.74
CA TRP A 347 -1.06 -17.36 -18.21
C TRP A 347 -2.43 -16.72 -17.92
N GLU A 348 -3.50 -17.21 -18.55
CA GLU A 348 -4.85 -16.65 -18.49
C GLU A 348 -5.60 -16.98 -17.19
N ASN A 349 -5.02 -17.75 -16.29
CA ASN A 349 -5.52 -17.91 -14.91
C ASN A 349 -4.71 -17.14 -13.87
N ILE A 350 -3.67 -16.40 -14.27
CA ILE A 350 -2.80 -15.67 -13.34
C ILE A 350 -3.28 -14.22 -13.16
N VAL A 351 -3.29 -13.76 -11.91
CA VAL A 351 -3.53 -12.37 -11.51
C VAL A 351 -2.22 -11.80 -10.93
N PRO A 352 -1.61 -10.80 -11.58
CA PRO A 352 -0.48 -10.07 -11.02
C PRO A 352 -0.94 -8.93 -10.10
N PHE A 353 -0.21 -8.73 -9.00
CA PHE A 353 -0.43 -7.62 -8.07
C PHE A 353 0.81 -6.74 -7.97
N HIS A 354 2.00 -7.34 -7.93
CA HIS A 354 3.28 -6.65 -7.78
C HIS A 354 3.25 -5.58 -6.69
N LYS A 355 2.55 -5.87 -5.58
CA LYS A 355 2.10 -4.81 -4.64
C LYS A 355 3.27 -4.05 -4.03
N LEU A 356 4.35 -4.74 -3.68
CA LEU A 356 5.52 -4.04 -3.14
C LEU A 356 6.24 -3.21 -4.21
N THR A 357 6.32 -3.70 -5.45
CA THR A 357 6.86 -2.91 -6.56
C THR A 357 6.01 -1.67 -6.82
N GLN A 358 4.68 -1.78 -6.73
CA GLN A 358 3.79 -0.62 -6.78
C GLN A 358 4.05 0.33 -5.61
N TRP A 359 4.22 -0.20 -4.40
CA TRP A 359 4.52 0.61 -3.22
C TRP A 359 5.87 1.35 -3.34
N LEU A 360 6.88 0.70 -3.91
CA LEU A 360 8.14 1.33 -4.30
C LEU A 360 7.89 2.43 -5.32
N CYS A 361 7.20 2.14 -6.42
CA CYS A 361 6.95 3.11 -7.48
C CYS A 361 6.25 4.37 -6.94
N TYR A 362 5.16 4.21 -6.19
CA TYR A 362 4.49 5.34 -5.50
C TYR A 362 5.45 6.14 -4.63
N SER A 363 6.29 5.46 -3.84
CA SER A 363 7.21 6.10 -2.91
C SER A 363 8.36 6.84 -3.61
N LEU A 364 8.92 6.27 -4.67
CA LEU A 364 10.11 6.79 -5.36
C LEU A 364 9.77 7.93 -6.33
N MET A 365 8.56 7.98 -6.88
CA MET A 365 8.11 9.12 -7.69
C MET A 365 8.14 10.44 -6.89
N VAL A 366 7.77 10.40 -5.60
CA VAL A 366 7.64 11.61 -4.76
C VAL A 366 8.93 12.44 -4.67
N PRO A 367 10.10 11.89 -4.24
CA PRO A 367 11.34 12.68 -4.21
C PRO A 367 11.78 13.17 -5.59
N MET A 368 11.59 12.37 -6.65
CA MET A 368 11.94 12.78 -8.02
C MET A 368 11.10 13.99 -8.46
N THR A 369 9.79 13.96 -8.22
CA THR A 369 8.91 15.10 -8.52
C THR A 369 9.24 16.31 -7.65
N LYS A 370 9.46 16.13 -6.34
CA LYS A 370 9.68 17.26 -5.42
C LYS A 370 11.00 17.98 -5.60
N LEU A 371 12.08 17.25 -5.93
CA LEU A 371 13.43 17.82 -5.94
C LEU A 371 13.98 18.08 -7.35
N LEU A 372 13.53 17.29 -8.34
CA LEU A 372 13.97 17.39 -9.74
C LEU A 372 12.88 17.86 -10.68
N ASN A 373 11.67 18.12 -10.16
CA ASN A 373 10.52 18.51 -10.96
C ASN A 373 10.19 17.48 -12.08
N VAL A 374 10.49 16.21 -11.83
CA VAL A 374 10.15 15.11 -12.74
C VAL A 374 8.64 14.93 -12.77
N HIS A 375 8.09 14.87 -13.97
CA HIS A 375 6.71 14.51 -14.22
C HIS A 375 6.62 13.07 -14.73
N PHE A 376 5.63 12.32 -14.25
CA PHE A 376 5.40 10.95 -14.68
C PHE A 376 4.17 10.87 -15.59
N ALA A 377 4.39 10.55 -16.86
CA ALA A 377 3.30 10.27 -17.80
C ALA A 377 2.80 8.83 -17.58
N GLY A 378 1.47 8.64 -17.53
CA GLY A 378 0.86 7.34 -17.27
C GLY A 378 0.79 6.97 -15.79
N ALA A 379 0.92 7.93 -14.87
CA ALA A 379 0.83 7.68 -13.42
C ALA A 379 -0.51 7.05 -13.00
N ASP A 380 -1.58 7.24 -13.78
CA ASP A 380 -2.90 6.62 -13.66
C ASP A 380 -2.90 5.10 -13.91
N LEU A 381 -1.85 4.56 -14.54
CA LEU A 381 -1.66 3.11 -14.66
C LEU A 381 -1.43 2.44 -13.30
N MET A 382 -0.90 3.18 -12.31
CA MET A 382 -0.77 2.67 -10.95
C MET A 382 -2.14 2.27 -10.39
N THR A 383 -2.19 1.19 -9.62
CA THR A 383 -3.46 0.65 -9.10
C THR A 383 -3.59 0.88 -7.60
N GLY A 384 -4.76 0.53 -7.07
CA GLY A 384 -4.94 0.36 -5.63
C GLY A 384 -3.97 -0.69 -5.09
N LEU A 385 -3.52 -0.53 -3.85
CA LEU A 385 -2.62 -1.49 -3.22
C LEU A 385 -3.45 -2.57 -2.50
N PRO A 386 -3.41 -3.84 -2.92
CA PRO A 386 -4.21 -4.91 -2.33
C PRO A 386 -3.53 -5.48 -1.09
N GLU A 387 -3.41 -4.63 -0.06
CA GLU A 387 -2.95 -5.02 1.27
C GLU A 387 -4.10 -5.07 2.28
N TYR A 388 -3.79 -5.53 3.48
CA TYR A 388 -4.78 -5.91 4.48
C TYR A 388 -5.66 -4.76 4.99
N ARG A 389 -5.25 -3.49 4.89
CA ARG A 389 -6.09 -2.34 5.29
C ARG A 389 -7.11 -2.02 4.21
N ASN A 390 -6.69 -1.86 2.97
CA ASN A 390 -7.58 -1.61 1.84
C ASN A 390 -8.54 -2.78 1.62
N GLY A 391 -8.03 -4.02 1.60
CA GLY A 391 -8.88 -5.20 1.48
C GLY A 391 -9.76 -5.39 2.72
N GLY A 392 -9.22 -5.08 3.90
CA GLY A 392 -9.92 -5.19 5.18
C GLY A 392 -11.09 -4.21 5.27
N LEU A 393 -10.94 -3.01 4.73
CA LEU A 393 -12.01 -2.02 4.62
C LEU A 393 -13.24 -2.60 3.89
N LEU A 394 -13.02 -3.30 2.77
CA LEU A 394 -14.13 -3.88 1.98
C LEU A 394 -14.86 -4.97 2.77
N VAL A 395 -14.14 -5.72 3.62
CA VAL A 395 -14.74 -6.77 4.46
C VAL A 395 -15.43 -6.17 5.68
N ASP A 396 -14.78 -5.27 6.41
CA ASP A 396 -15.32 -4.69 7.65
C ASP A 396 -16.48 -3.71 7.39
N THR A 397 -16.62 -3.17 6.18
CA THR A 397 -17.82 -2.41 5.76
C THR A 397 -18.96 -3.32 5.26
N GLY A 398 -18.71 -4.62 5.14
CA GLY A 398 -19.69 -5.62 4.70
C GLY A 398 -19.87 -5.75 3.19
N LEU A 399 -19.08 -5.04 2.38
CA LEU A 399 -19.12 -5.18 0.92
C LEU A 399 -18.67 -6.58 0.49
N LEU A 400 -17.67 -7.13 1.17
CA LEU A 400 -17.19 -8.50 0.98
C LEU A 400 -17.44 -9.33 2.23
N THR A 401 -17.97 -10.54 2.06
CA THR A 401 -18.08 -11.53 3.15
C THR A 401 -17.36 -12.80 2.74
N LEU A 402 -16.42 -13.25 3.56
CA LEU A 402 -15.75 -14.54 3.34
C LEU A 402 -16.76 -15.67 3.54
N LYS A 403 -16.85 -16.59 2.58
CA LYS A 403 -17.76 -17.73 2.67
C LYS A 403 -17.44 -18.62 3.87
N GLU A 404 -18.47 -19.24 4.42
CA GLU A 404 -18.39 -19.97 5.68
C GLU A 404 -17.37 -21.11 5.65
N GLU A 405 -17.27 -21.84 4.53
CA GLU A 405 -16.30 -22.92 4.38
C GLU A 405 -14.84 -22.44 4.48
N ASP A 406 -14.53 -21.32 3.81
CA ASP A 406 -13.20 -20.71 3.86
C ASP A 406 -12.93 -20.10 5.23
N ARG A 407 -13.94 -19.47 5.85
CA ARG A 407 -13.84 -18.95 7.21
C ARG A 407 -13.44 -20.04 8.20
N LEU A 408 -14.11 -21.20 8.16
CA LEU A 408 -13.78 -22.34 9.02
C LEU A 408 -12.38 -22.90 8.73
N LYS A 409 -12.00 -23.02 7.44
CA LYS A 409 -10.64 -23.42 7.03
C LYS A 409 -9.58 -22.47 7.60
N GLY A 410 -9.74 -21.16 7.43
CA GLY A 410 -8.78 -20.17 7.90
C GLY A 410 -8.71 -20.10 9.42
N LEU A 411 -9.82 -20.32 10.14
CA LEU A 411 -9.80 -20.41 11.61
C LEU A 411 -9.03 -21.63 12.10
N LYS A 412 -9.17 -22.78 11.43
CA LYS A 412 -8.38 -23.97 11.73
C LYS A 412 -6.88 -23.67 11.60
N THR A 413 -6.48 -22.99 10.53
CA THR A 413 -5.08 -22.56 10.33
C THR A 413 -4.60 -21.64 11.44
N TYR A 414 -5.41 -20.64 11.84
CA TYR A 414 -5.06 -19.76 12.96
C TYR A 414 -4.78 -20.55 14.25
N HIS A 415 -5.69 -21.45 14.64
CA HIS A 415 -5.55 -22.24 15.87
C HIS A 415 -4.33 -23.17 15.83
N GLN A 416 -3.99 -23.73 14.67
CA GLN A 416 -2.76 -24.52 14.50
C GLN A 416 -1.48 -23.69 14.69
N MET A 417 -1.49 -22.41 14.32
CA MET A 417 -0.32 -21.53 14.47
C MET A 417 -0.15 -20.98 15.89
N VAL A 418 -1.25 -20.62 16.54
CA VAL A 418 -1.23 -19.89 17.83
C VAL A 418 -1.44 -20.85 19.03
N GLY A 419 -1.91 -22.07 18.78
CA GLY A 419 -2.27 -23.04 19.81
C GLY A 419 -3.59 -22.70 20.53
N ASP A 420 -3.90 -23.44 21.59
CA ASP A 420 -5.11 -23.27 22.43
C ASP A 420 -5.02 -22.08 23.40
N GLY A 421 -4.14 -21.11 23.12
CA GLY A 421 -4.03 -19.89 23.92
C GLY A 421 -5.34 -19.10 23.92
N HIS A 422 -5.58 -18.31 24.96
CA HIS A 422 -6.73 -17.40 25.06
C HIS A 422 -6.61 -16.23 24.07
N ALA A 423 -6.78 -16.50 22.78
CA ALA A 423 -6.86 -15.48 21.76
C ALA A 423 -8.22 -14.78 21.85
N VAL A 424 -8.21 -13.47 22.10
CA VAL A 424 -9.43 -12.68 22.36
C VAL A 424 -10.07 -12.19 21.05
N GLU A 425 -9.28 -12.01 19.99
CA GLU A 425 -9.73 -11.58 18.67
C GLU A 425 -9.12 -12.48 17.60
N VAL A 426 -9.89 -13.50 17.19
CA VAL A 426 -9.46 -14.52 16.23
C VAL A 426 -10.00 -14.18 14.85
N VAL A 427 -9.15 -14.29 13.84
CA VAL A 427 -9.50 -14.08 12.43
C VAL A 427 -9.05 -15.26 11.57
N PRO A 428 -9.79 -15.62 10.50
CA PRO A 428 -9.34 -16.64 9.57
C PRO A 428 -8.00 -16.22 8.95
N THR A 429 -7.04 -17.14 8.94
CA THR A 429 -5.66 -16.86 8.52
C THR A 429 -5.25 -17.77 7.37
N PHE A 430 -4.61 -17.19 6.34
CA PHE A 430 -4.18 -17.93 5.15
C PHE A 430 -2.75 -17.55 4.75
N VAL A 431 -2.10 -18.43 3.98
CA VAL A 431 -0.84 -18.09 3.30
C VAL A 431 -1.12 -17.15 2.11
N PRO A 432 -0.16 -16.30 1.69
CA PRO A 432 -0.40 -15.34 0.62
C PRO A 432 -0.78 -15.94 -0.74
N SER A 433 -0.36 -17.18 -1.00
CA SER A 433 -0.66 -17.92 -2.23
C SER A 433 -1.99 -18.67 -2.19
N ASP A 434 -2.73 -18.62 -1.08
CA ASP A 434 -4.05 -19.26 -0.98
C ASP A 434 -5.03 -18.52 -1.90
N ASP A 435 -5.87 -19.25 -2.63
CA ASP A 435 -6.79 -18.68 -3.61
C ASP A 435 -7.77 -17.68 -2.97
N VAL A 436 -8.10 -17.85 -1.68
CA VAL A 436 -8.85 -16.85 -0.89
C VAL A 436 -8.14 -15.49 -0.88
N ILE A 437 -6.83 -15.48 -0.65
CA ILE A 437 -6.04 -14.24 -0.61
C ILE A 437 -5.89 -13.65 -2.01
N VAL A 438 -5.69 -14.49 -3.03
CA VAL A 438 -5.58 -14.03 -4.42
C VAL A 438 -6.89 -13.39 -4.90
N GLU A 439 -8.03 -14.05 -4.68
CA GLU A 439 -9.35 -13.52 -5.05
C GLU A 439 -9.64 -12.21 -4.28
N TRP A 440 -9.38 -12.17 -2.97
CA TRP A 440 -9.54 -10.95 -2.16
C TRP A 440 -8.69 -9.78 -2.64
N ARG A 441 -7.43 -10.03 -3.01
CA ARG A 441 -6.52 -9.01 -3.51
C ARG A 441 -6.95 -8.49 -4.88
N ALA A 442 -7.44 -9.34 -5.77
CA ALA A 442 -7.97 -8.93 -7.07
C ALA A 442 -9.22 -8.05 -6.93
N LEU A 443 -10.15 -8.44 -6.05
CA LEU A 443 -11.32 -7.62 -5.71
C LEU A 443 -10.91 -6.28 -5.12
N THR A 444 -9.89 -6.27 -4.26
CA THR A 444 -9.38 -5.03 -3.65
C THR A 444 -8.86 -4.06 -4.71
N VAL A 445 -8.10 -4.53 -5.71
CA VAL A 445 -7.64 -3.67 -6.82
C VAL A 445 -8.84 -3.08 -7.57
N GLY A 446 -9.78 -3.93 -7.99
CA GLY A 446 -10.93 -3.50 -8.79
C GLY A 446 -11.87 -2.54 -8.05
N PHE A 447 -12.27 -2.86 -6.82
CA PHE A 447 -13.16 -2.01 -6.04
C PHE A 447 -12.54 -0.67 -5.65
N LEU A 448 -11.20 -0.58 -5.52
CA LEU A 448 -10.57 0.71 -5.26
C LEU A 448 -10.69 1.67 -6.46
N ASP A 449 -10.63 1.17 -7.70
CA ASP A 449 -10.87 2.02 -8.88
C ASP A 449 -12.34 2.50 -8.91
N ASP A 450 -13.31 1.61 -8.65
CA ASP A 450 -14.74 1.99 -8.55
C ASP A 450 -14.99 2.97 -7.39
N LEU A 451 -14.33 2.76 -6.23
CA LEU A 451 -14.43 3.66 -5.07
C LEU A 451 -13.89 5.04 -5.38
N LEU A 452 -12.82 5.18 -6.17
CA LEU A 452 -12.28 6.49 -6.55
C LEU A 452 -13.32 7.36 -7.25
N ALA A 453 -14.04 6.77 -8.21
CA ALA A 453 -15.11 7.45 -8.91
C ALA A 453 -16.25 7.85 -7.95
N ALA A 454 -16.67 6.93 -7.07
CA ALA A 454 -17.74 7.19 -6.10
C ALA A 454 -17.35 8.24 -5.05
N VAL A 455 -16.10 8.23 -4.57
CA VAL A 455 -15.56 9.19 -3.60
C VAL A 455 -15.45 10.58 -4.21
N ASN A 456 -14.92 10.72 -5.42
CA ASN A 456 -14.87 12.01 -6.12
C ASN A 456 -16.28 12.60 -6.30
N LYS A 457 -17.25 11.77 -6.69
CA LYS A 457 -18.66 12.17 -6.75
C LYS A 457 -19.21 12.60 -5.39
N GLY A 458 -18.92 11.86 -4.31
CA GLY A 458 -19.37 12.17 -2.95
C GLY A 458 -18.72 13.42 -2.33
N LEU A 459 -17.52 13.79 -2.80
CA LEU A 459 -16.83 15.03 -2.45
C LEU A 459 -17.23 16.21 -3.36
N GLY A 460 -17.93 15.97 -4.47
CA GLY A 460 -18.30 16.99 -5.44
C GLY A 460 -17.11 17.49 -6.27
N LEU A 461 -16.12 16.63 -6.52
CA LEU A 461 -14.90 16.96 -7.26
C LEU A 461 -14.98 16.52 -8.72
N GLU A 462 -14.60 17.41 -9.63
CA GLU A 462 -14.68 17.23 -11.08
C GLU A 462 -13.41 17.76 -11.78
N GLY A 463 -13.13 17.25 -12.98
CA GLY A 463 -11.98 17.66 -13.79
C GLY A 463 -10.66 17.58 -13.04
N SER A 464 -9.85 18.63 -13.13
CA SER A 464 -8.54 18.71 -12.45
C SER A 464 -8.62 18.80 -10.93
N GLY A 465 -9.82 18.98 -10.35
CA GLY A 465 -10.04 19.00 -8.91
C GLY A 465 -10.26 17.60 -8.31
N GLN A 466 -10.39 16.56 -9.14
CA GLN A 466 -10.57 15.19 -8.67
C GLN A 466 -9.35 14.70 -7.88
N LEU A 467 -9.62 13.94 -6.82
CA LEU A 467 -8.61 13.15 -6.17
C LEU A 467 -8.08 12.11 -7.15
N THR A 468 -6.77 11.94 -7.15
CA THR A 468 -6.10 10.78 -7.74
C THR A 468 -6.28 9.55 -6.86
N LEU A 469 -6.06 8.36 -7.43
CA LEU A 469 -6.08 7.11 -6.67
C LEU A 469 -5.10 7.17 -5.48
N ALA A 470 -3.88 7.67 -5.71
CA ALA A 470 -2.87 7.83 -4.67
C ALA A 470 -3.36 8.74 -3.51
N GLN A 471 -4.10 9.81 -3.80
CA GLN A 471 -4.64 10.68 -2.75
C GLN A 471 -5.78 10.01 -1.98
N MET A 472 -6.66 9.27 -2.66
CA MET A 472 -7.71 8.50 -1.99
C MET A 472 -7.14 7.38 -1.11
N LEU A 473 -6.07 6.71 -1.56
CA LEU A 473 -5.38 5.71 -0.74
C LEU A 473 -4.87 6.35 0.56
N GLU A 474 -4.15 7.48 0.46
CA GLU A 474 -3.53 8.17 1.60
C GLU A 474 -4.56 8.71 2.60
N ALA A 475 -5.48 9.53 2.12
CA ALA A 475 -6.43 10.24 2.99
C ALA A 475 -7.69 9.43 3.29
N GLY A 476 -7.95 8.37 2.52
CA GLY A 476 -9.20 7.61 2.55
C GLY A 476 -8.97 6.17 2.97
N THR A 477 -8.80 5.26 2.00
CA THR A 477 -8.99 3.82 2.20
C THR A 477 -7.93 3.19 3.10
N TRP A 478 -6.66 3.59 3.01
CA TRP A 478 -5.59 3.03 3.85
C TRP A 478 -5.76 3.43 5.32
N LYS A 479 -6.17 4.69 5.55
CA LYS A 479 -6.45 5.22 6.88
C LYS A 479 -7.75 4.64 7.44
N GLY A 480 -8.83 4.71 6.66
CA GLY A 480 -10.14 4.19 7.01
C GLY A 480 -10.12 2.69 7.30
N GLY A 481 -9.40 1.90 6.49
CA GLY A 481 -9.21 0.48 6.73
C GLY A 481 -8.55 0.16 8.08
N ARG A 482 -7.60 1.00 8.52
CA ARG A 482 -7.03 0.89 9.88
C ARG A 482 -8.04 1.29 10.96
N GLU A 483 -8.74 2.40 10.78
CA GLU A 483 -9.68 2.92 11.78
C GLU A 483 -10.84 1.94 12.01
N ILE A 484 -11.43 1.39 10.95
CA ILE A 484 -12.51 0.40 11.07
C ILE A 484 -12.02 -0.91 11.67
N ALA A 485 -10.80 -1.35 11.33
CA ALA A 485 -10.19 -2.52 11.94
C ALA A 485 -10.00 -2.34 13.46
N GLN A 486 -9.59 -1.15 13.91
CA GLN A 486 -9.47 -0.81 15.33
C GLN A 486 -10.82 -0.78 16.05
N VAL A 487 -11.90 -0.35 15.38
CA VAL A 487 -13.25 -0.39 15.95
C VAL A 487 -13.78 -1.82 16.05
N SER A 488 -13.56 -2.63 15.02
CA SER A 488 -14.04 -4.02 14.94
C SER A 488 -13.24 -4.97 15.83
N ARG A 489 -11.95 -4.69 16.02
CA ARG A 489 -10.97 -5.51 16.74
C ARG A 489 -10.12 -4.61 17.66
N PRO A 490 -10.69 -4.06 18.74
CA PRO A 490 -10.04 -3.05 19.58
C PRO A 490 -8.76 -3.51 20.30
N ILE A 491 -8.55 -4.82 20.51
CA ILE A 491 -7.37 -5.33 21.20
C ILE A 491 -6.18 -5.41 20.24
N THR A 492 -6.41 -5.87 19.02
CA THR A 492 -5.34 -6.15 18.04
C THR A 492 -5.19 -5.06 16.98
N GLY A 493 -6.26 -4.33 16.67
CA GLY A 493 -6.34 -3.43 15.51
C GLY A 493 -6.00 -4.15 14.20
N GLY A 494 -6.20 -5.47 14.16
CA GLY A 494 -5.82 -6.34 13.06
C GLY A 494 -6.86 -6.36 11.93
N PRO A 495 -6.46 -6.79 10.72
CA PRO A 495 -7.39 -6.95 9.61
C PRO A 495 -8.41 -8.08 9.86
N PRO A 496 -9.56 -8.08 9.16
CA PRO A 496 -10.58 -9.14 9.24
C PRO A 496 -10.12 -10.51 8.76
N ILE A 497 -9.07 -10.56 7.94
CA ILE A 497 -8.46 -11.78 7.42
C ILE A 497 -6.95 -11.69 7.65
N GLY A 498 -6.40 -12.68 8.33
CA GLY A 498 -4.98 -12.79 8.64
C GLY A 498 -4.18 -13.32 7.45
N ILE A 499 -2.98 -12.78 7.26
CA ILE A 499 -2.02 -13.27 6.25
C ILE A 499 -0.76 -13.73 6.99
N ILE A 500 -0.32 -14.95 6.71
CA ILE A 500 0.95 -15.48 7.22
C ILE A 500 2.08 -14.79 6.46
N SER A 501 2.75 -13.83 7.11
CA SER A 501 3.89 -13.11 6.53
C SER A 501 5.21 -13.70 7.00
N ASP A 502 6.12 -13.94 6.05
CA ASP A 502 7.52 -14.29 6.28
C ASP A 502 8.45 -13.06 6.23
N GLY A 503 7.88 -11.86 6.15
CA GLY A 503 8.64 -10.62 5.96
C GLY A 503 8.96 -10.28 4.49
N THR A 504 8.52 -11.11 3.53
CA THR A 504 8.79 -10.94 2.08
C THR A 504 7.53 -10.84 1.21
N VAL A 505 6.35 -11.05 1.79
CA VAL A 505 5.04 -10.84 1.14
C VAL A 505 4.24 -9.78 1.93
N PHE A 506 3.65 -8.82 1.21
CA PHE A 506 3.35 -7.46 1.70
C PHE A 506 1.88 -7.07 1.54
#